data_AF-A0A2V8G5L6-F1
#
_entry.id   AF-A0A2V8G5L6-F1
#
_cell.length_a   1.000
_cell.length_b   1.000
_cell.length_c   1.000
_cell.angle_alpha   90.00
_cell.angle_beta   90.00
_cell.angle_gamma   90.00
#
_symmetry.space_group_name_H-M   'P 1'
#
loop_
_entity.id
_entity.type
_entity.pdbx_description
1 polymer ?
#
loop_
_entity_poly.entity_id
_entity_poly.type
_entity_poly.pdbx_seq_one_letter_code
_entity_poly.pdbx_strand_id
1 'polypeptide(L)'
;MAHVKSRFSGLRYAGQAKGDKRAYHVFESADSLLVVSAGRSQHSYNANAVDRRGLDLVGRKFKGRKVTSAHVFKKAGRRDLFPGRFDALNVLYAMVATGRALKLKQRDGRSILFKIK
;
A
#
# COMPACT_ATOMS: atom_id res chain seq x y z
N MET A 1 12.58 9.60 19.12
CA MET A 1 13.09 9.84 17.75
C MET A 1 13.94 8.71 17.16
N ALA A 2 14.68 7.92 17.95
CA ALA A 2 15.51 6.79 17.46
C ALA A 2 14.72 5.74 16.62
N HIS A 3 13.44 5.54 16.94
CA HIS A 3 12.59 4.51 16.31
C HIS A 3 12.19 4.80 14.86
N VAL A 4 12.31 6.05 14.39
CA VAL A 4 11.95 6.45 13.01
C VAL A 4 13.14 6.25 12.06
N LYS A 5 14.36 6.64 12.48
CA LYS A 5 15.56 6.46 11.65
C LYS A 5 15.81 4.99 11.31
N SER A 6 15.65 4.08 12.27
CA SER A 6 15.85 2.63 12.04
C SER A 6 14.84 2.03 11.06
N ARG A 7 13.61 2.57 10.99
CA ARG A 7 12.58 2.10 10.04
C ARG A 7 12.83 2.55 8.60
N PHE A 8 13.66 3.55 8.38
CA PHE A 8 13.95 4.09 7.03
C PHE A 8 15.43 4.04 6.67
N SER A 9 16.29 3.47 7.51
CA SER A 9 17.65 3.14 7.14
C SER A 9 17.66 1.98 6.14
N GLY A 10 18.50 2.08 5.10
CA GLY A 10 18.68 1.00 4.12
C GLY A 10 17.45 0.74 3.24
N LEU A 11 16.65 1.76 2.94
CA LEU A 11 15.52 1.64 2.01
C LEU A 11 15.99 1.12 0.66
N ARG A 12 15.41 0.00 0.22
CA ARG A 12 15.65 -0.59 -1.11
C ARG A 12 14.44 -0.41 -1.97
N TYR A 13 14.64 -0.15 -3.26
CA TYR A 13 13.52 -0.06 -4.19
C TYR A 13 12.88 -1.45 -4.38
N ALA A 14 11.59 -1.57 -4.07
CA ALA A 14 10.84 -2.82 -4.15
C ALA A 14 10.07 -2.95 -5.47
N GLY A 15 9.65 -1.82 -6.07
CA GLY A 15 8.94 -1.82 -7.33
C GLY A 15 7.95 -0.66 -7.46
N GLN A 16 7.07 -0.78 -8.45
CA GLN A 16 6.08 0.24 -8.80
C GLN A 16 4.68 -0.36 -8.93
N ALA A 17 3.67 0.40 -8.48
CA ALA A 17 2.28 0.14 -8.78
C ALA A 17 1.66 1.30 -9.57
N LYS A 18 1.01 1.01 -10.69
CA LYS A 18 0.31 2.04 -11.49
C LYS A 18 -1.09 2.31 -10.92
N GLY A 19 -1.31 3.50 -10.37
CA GLY A 19 -2.64 4.02 -10.05
C GLY A 19 -3.43 4.44 -11.28
N ASP A 20 -4.54 5.16 -11.08
CA ASP A 20 -5.31 5.72 -12.20
C ASP A 20 -4.69 7.03 -12.71
N LYS A 21 -4.23 7.88 -11.79
CA LYS A 21 -3.69 9.22 -12.10
C LYS A 21 -2.18 9.34 -11.93
N ARG A 22 -1.57 8.43 -11.18
CA ARG A 22 -0.17 8.51 -10.78
C ARG A 22 0.42 7.13 -10.55
N ALA A 23 1.73 7.03 -10.68
CA ALA A 23 2.47 5.86 -10.23
C ALA A 23 2.84 5.96 -8.75
N TYR A 24 2.90 4.82 -8.09
CA TYR A 24 3.32 4.67 -6.71
C TYR A 24 4.60 3.84 -6.71
N HIS A 25 5.70 4.45 -6.27
CA HIS A 25 7.01 3.84 -6.11
C HIS A 25 7.15 3.36 -4.67
N VAL A 26 7.60 2.13 -4.49
CA VAL A 26 7.65 1.50 -3.18
C VAL A 26 9.08 1.17 -2.83
N PHE A 27 9.49 1.65 -1.68
CA PHE A 27 10.77 1.31 -1.07
C PHE A 27 10.49 0.48 0.17
N GLU A 28 11.32 -0.51 0.45
CA GLU A 28 11.18 -1.35 1.63
C GLU A 28 12.41 -1.25 2.54
N SER A 29 12.15 -1.30 3.84
CA SER A 29 13.13 -1.59 4.87
C SER A 29 12.77 -2.92 5.55
N ALA A 30 13.47 -3.26 6.63
CA ALA A 30 13.18 -4.45 7.43
C ALA A 30 11.71 -4.48 7.89
N ASP A 31 11.24 -3.39 8.51
CA ASP A 31 9.95 -3.38 9.21
C ASP A 31 8.86 -2.57 8.52
N SER A 32 9.20 -1.80 7.49
CA SER A 32 8.28 -0.84 6.90
C SER A 32 8.46 -0.71 5.39
N LEU A 33 7.44 -0.17 4.74
CA LEU A 33 7.48 0.21 3.35
C LEU A 33 7.14 1.70 3.23
N LEU A 34 7.81 2.38 2.31
CA LEU A 34 7.53 3.76 1.96
C LEU A 34 6.90 3.79 0.58
N VAL A 35 5.64 4.24 0.52
CA VAL A 35 4.89 4.42 -0.73
C VAL A 35 4.97 5.88 -1.14
N VAL A 36 5.69 6.13 -2.23
CA VAL A 36 5.98 7.47 -2.76
C VAL A 36 5.23 7.70 -4.06
N SER A 37 4.63 8.86 -4.24
CA SER A 37 4.05 9.27 -5.52
C SER A 37 4.24 10.75 -5.78
N ALA A 38 4.25 11.14 -7.05
CA ALA A 38 4.23 12.55 -7.42
C ALA A 38 2.99 13.25 -6.83
N GLY A 39 3.20 14.48 -6.36
CA GLY A 39 2.16 15.40 -5.93
C GLY A 39 1.59 16.20 -7.08
N ARG A 40 0.94 17.33 -6.77
CA ARG A 40 0.28 18.17 -7.77
C ARG A 40 1.24 19.12 -8.50
N SER A 41 2.29 19.57 -7.83
CA SER A 41 3.35 20.37 -8.44
C SER A 41 4.56 19.51 -8.78
N GLN A 42 5.36 19.97 -9.75
CA GLN A 42 6.51 19.26 -10.33
C GLN A 42 7.58 18.85 -9.30
N HIS A 43 7.64 19.52 -8.14
CA HIS A 43 8.59 19.25 -7.06
C HIS A 43 7.94 18.77 -5.77
N SER A 44 6.65 18.39 -5.81
CA SER A 44 5.95 17.85 -4.65
C SER A 44 5.88 16.33 -4.71
N TYR A 45 6.10 15.68 -3.56
CA TYR A 45 5.96 14.24 -3.41
C TYR A 45 5.07 13.93 -2.21
N ASN A 46 4.25 12.89 -2.34
CA ASN A 46 3.54 12.30 -1.21
C ASN A 46 4.28 11.04 -0.80
N ALA A 47 4.64 10.93 0.47
CA ALA A 47 5.29 9.75 1.04
C ALA A 47 4.43 9.22 2.19
N ASN A 48 4.06 7.94 2.12
CA ASN A 48 3.25 7.28 3.14
C ASN A 48 4.00 6.06 3.66
N ALA A 49 4.18 6.00 4.97
CA ALA A 49 4.73 4.82 5.62
C ALA A 49 3.64 3.75 5.76
N VAL A 50 3.99 2.51 5.43
CA VAL A 50 3.13 1.34 5.58
C VAL A 50 3.86 0.33 6.45
N ASP A 51 3.18 -0.15 7.48
CA ASP A 51 3.69 -1.22 8.34
C ASP A 51 3.64 -2.56 7.59
N ARG A 52 4.74 -3.32 7.62
CA ARG A 52 4.84 -4.63 6.96
C ARG A 52 3.77 -5.62 7.47
N ARG A 53 3.37 -5.50 8.75
CA ARG A 53 2.27 -6.29 9.35
C ARG A 53 0.94 -6.08 8.63
N GLY A 54 0.72 -4.89 8.06
CA GLY A 54 -0.45 -4.59 7.24
C GLY A 54 -0.49 -5.42 5.96
N LEU A 55 0.65 -5.56 5.26
CA LEU A 55 0.75 -6.39 4.06
C LEU A 55 0.51 -7.86 4.40
N ASP A 56 1.11 -8.36 5.49
CA ASP A 56 0.99 -9.77 5.87
C ASP A 56 -0.42 -10.12 6.35
N LEU A 57 -1.09 -9.21 7.05
CA LEU A 57 -2.50 -9.37 7.43
C LEU A 57 -3.40 -9.40 6.20
N VAL A 58 -3.22 -8.46 5.26
CA VAL A 58 -4.05 -8.42 4.04
C VAL A 58 -3.80 -9.64 3.16
N GLY A 59 -2.54 -10.02 2.99
CA GLY A 59 -2.13 -11.22 2.26
C GLY A 59 -2.80 -12.47 2.80
N ARG A 60 -2.73 -12.70 4.12
CA ARG A 60 -3.37 -13.85 4.77
C ARG A 60 -4.89 -13.81 4.70
N LYS A 61 -5.51 -12.69 5.08
CA LYS A 61 -6.98 -12.59 5.24
C LYS A 61 -7.74 -12.54 3.91
N PHE A 62 -7.10 -12.02 2.87
CA PHE A 62 -7.75 -11.81 1.57
C PHE A 62 -7.11 -12.61 0.43
N LYS A 63 -6.24 -13.58 0.73
CA LYS A 63 -5.59 -14.45 -0.26
C LYS A 63 -6.60 -14.97 -1.30
N GLY A 64 -6.27 -14.81 -2.57
CA GLY A 64 -7.12 -15.25 -3.67
C GLY A 64 -8.42 -14.44 -3.88
N ARG A 65 -8.67 -13.37 -3.11
CA ARG A 65 -9.91 -12.57 -3.23
C ARG A 65 -9.68 -11.30 -4.06
N LYS A 66 -10.76 -10.80 -4.65
CA LYS A 66 -10.83 -9.45 -5.21
C LYS A 66 -11.30 -8.48 -4.11
N VAL A 67 -10.54 -7.44 -3.82
CA VAL A 67 -10.82 -6.50 -2.74
C VAL A 67 -10.65 -5.05 -3.18
N THR A 68 -11.34 -4.15 -2.51
CA THR A 68 -11.14 -2.70 -2.60
C THR A 68 -10.47 -2.21 -1.31
N SER A 69 -9.97 -0.97 -1.31
CA SER A 69 -9.51 -0.34 -0.07
C SER A 69 -10.60 -0.26 1.01
N ALA A 70 -11.87 -0.13 0.62
CA ALA A 70 -13.00 -0.15 1.55
C ALA A 70 -13.21 -1.54 2.16
N HIS A 71 -13.06 -2.62 1.37
CA HIS A 71 -13.10 -3.98 1.89
C HIS A 71 -12.02 -4.22 2.93
N VAL A 72 -10.77 -3.82 2.63
CA VAL A 72 -9.64 -3.96 3.56
C VAL A 72 -9.90 -3.16 4.83
N PHE A 73 -10.21 -1.86 4.71
CA PHE A 73 -10.46 -1.00 5.87
C PHE A 73 -11.56 -1.54 6.79
N LYS A 74 -12.71 -1.95 6.23
CA LYS A 74 -13.85 -2.46 7.01
C LYS A 74 -13.57 -3.84 7.63
N LYS A 75 -12.94 -4.75 6.88
CA LYS A 75 -12.83 -6.16 7.27
C LYS A 75 -11.50 -6.51 7.96
N ALA A 76 -10.46 -5.70 7.87
CA ALA A 76 -9.19 -6.00 8.51
C ALA A 76 -9.25 -5.89 10.05
N GLY A 77 -10.10 -5.00 10.58
CA GLY A 77 -10.32 -4.86 12.03
C GLY A 77 -9.12 -4.34 12.82
N ARG A 78 -8.14 -3.72 12.15
CA ARG A 78 -6.87 -3.26 12.74
C ARG A 78 -6.66 -1.77 12.47
N ARG A 79 -7.35 -0.92 13.22
CA ARG A 79 -7.26 0.56 13.07
C ARG A 79 -5.86 1.10 13.36
N ASP A 80 -5.06 0.38 14.13
CA ASP A 80 -3.65 0.67 14.36
C ASP A 80 -2.78 0.49 13.10
N LEU A 81 -3.18 -0.41 12.18
CA LEU A 81 -2.51 -0.64 10.90
C LEU A 81 -3.17 0.12 9.74
N PHE A 82 -4.47 0.40 9.85
CA PHE A 82 -5.26 1.12 8.86
C PHE A 82 -6.10 2.20 9.54
N PRO A 83 -5.48 3.33 9.94
CA PRO A 83 -6.21 4.45 10.56
C PRO A 83 -7.34 4.96 9.66
N GLY A 84 -7.12 4.94 8.34
CA GLY A 84 -8.12 5.30 7.36
C GLY A 84 -8.12 4.42 6.10
N ARG A 85 -9.07 4.73 5.22
CA ARG A 85 -9.22 4.06 3.93
C ARG A 85 -8.04 4.32 3.00
N PHE A 86 -7.37 5.47 3.13
CA PHE A 86 -6.18 5.79 2.34
C PHE A 86 -4.98 4.93 2.72
N ASP A 87 -4.81 4.59 3.99
CA ASP A 87 -3.77 3.66 4.46
C ASP A 87 -3.98 2.26 3.88
N ALA A 88 -5.21 1.76 3.92
CA ALA A 88 -5.59 0.50 3.27
C ALA A 88 -5.33 0.53 1.75
N LEU A 89 -5.51 1.68 1.09
CA LEU A 89 -5.18 1.83 -0.33
C LEU A 89 -3.65 1.80 -0.56
N ASN A 90 -2.86 2.48 0.26
CA ASN A 90 -1.40 2.46 0.18
C ASN A 90 -0.84 1.04 0.39
N VAL A 91 -1.43 0.27 1.31
CA VAL A 91 -1.09 -1.15 1.51
C VAL A 91 -1.36 -1.97 0.24
N LEU A 92 -2.50 -1.76 -0.42
CA LEU A 92 -2.81 -2.45 -1.67
C LEU A 92 -1.84 -2.09 -2.80
N TYR A 93 -1.43 -0.82 -2.90
CA TYR A 93 -0.38 -0.42 -3.85
C TYR A 93 0.97 -1.02 -3.49
N ALA A 94 1.34 -1.06 -2.22
CA ALA A 94 2.55 -1.72 -1.75
C ALA A 94 2.56 -3.20 -2.14
N MET A 95 1.45 -3.92 -1.91
CA MET A 95 1.31 -5.32 -2.32
C MET A 95 1.42 -5.52 -3.83
N VAL A 96 0.92 -4.58 -4.65
CA VAL A 96 1.09 -4.65 -6.11
C VAL A 96 2.56 -4.47 -6.49
N ALA A 97 3.23 -3.45 -5.94
CA ALA A 97 4.63 -3.17 -6.22
C ALA A 97 5.56 -4.32 -5.82
N THR A 98 5.27 -4.99 -4.69
CA THR A 98 6.01 -6.17 -4.22
C THR A 98 5.50 -7.49 -4.83
N GLY A 99 4.66 -7.45 -5.86
CA GLY A 99 4.18 -8.63 -6.57
C GLY A 99 3.20 -9.54 -5.82
N ARG A 100 2.72 -9.15 -4.63
CA ARG A 100 1.76 -9.88 -3.76
C ARG A 100 0.29 -9.64 -4.14
N ALA A 101 0.01 -8.69 -5.01
CA ALA A 101 -1.32 -8.41 -5.53
C ALA A 101 -1.27 -7.95 -6.99
N LEU A 102 -2.43 -7.90 -7.64
CA LEU A 102 -2.62 -7.34 -8.97
C LEU A 102 -3.70 -6.25 -8.90
N LYS A 103 -3.40 -5.05 -9.38
CA LYS A 103 -4.44 -4.04 -9.65
C LYS A 103 -5.22 -4.48 -10.89
N LEU A 104 -6.54 -4.56 -10.77
CA LEU A 104 -7.41 -4.90 -11.89
C LEU A 104 -7.88 -3.64 -12.62
N LYS A 105 -8.24 -3.78 -13.90
CA LYS A 105 -8.96 -2.73 -14.65
C LYS A 105 -10.42 -2.58 -14.18
N GLN A 106 -10.93 -3.55 -13.44
CA GLN A 106 -12.29 -3.59 -12.90
C GLN A 106 -12.46 -2.63 -11.71
N ARG A 107 -13.69 -2.15 -11.51
CA ARG A 107 -14.08 -1.34 -10.35
C ARG A 107 -15.26 -1.96 -9.64
N ASP A 108 -15.39 -1.61 -8.37
CA ASP A 108 -16.57 -1.83 -7.54
C ASP A 108 -17.07 -0.45 -7.09
N GLY A 109 -18.13 0.03 -7.76
CA GLY A 109 -18.52 1.43 -7.77
C GLY A 109 -17.36 2.33 -8.22
N ARG A 110 -17.01 3.32 -7.39
CA ARG A 110 -15.86 4.23 -7.66
C ARG A 110 -14.51 3.62 -7.25
N SER A 111 -14.50 2.44 -6.64
CA SER A 111 -13.31 1.86 -6.02
C SER A 111 -12.57 0.92 -6.97
N ILE A 112 -11.24 1.02 -7.00
CA ILE A 112 -10.38 0.12 -7.77
C ILE A 112 -10.39 -1.27 -7.11
N LEU A 113 -10.48 -2.33 -7.91
CA LEU A 113 -10.33 -3.71 -7.44
C LEU A 113 -8.89 -4.19 -7.54
N PHE A 114 -8.48 -4.95 -6.53
CA PHE A 114 -7.18 -5.60 -6.42
C PHE A 114 -7.39 -7.09 -6.19
N LYS A 115 -6.69 -7.95 -6.94
CA LYS A 115 -6.63 -9.39 -6.68
C LYS A 115 -5.43 -9.69 -5.81
N ILE A 116 -5.65 -10.21 -4.61
CA ILE A 116 -4.56 -10.66 -3.72
C ILE A 116 -4.11 -12.05 -4.18
N LYS A 117 -2.79 -12.25 -4.29
CA LYS A 117 -2.19 -13.55 -4.65
C LYS A 117 -2.07 -14.45 -3.43
#